data_AF-A0A0G0RE83-F1
#
_entry.id   AF-A0A0G0RE83-F1
#
_cell.length_a   1.000
_cell.length_b   1.000
_cell.length_c   1.000
_cell.angle_alpha   90.00
_cell.angle_beta   90.00
_cell.angle_gamma   90.00
#
_symmetry.space_group_name_H-M   'P 1'
#
loop_
_entity.id
_entity.type
_entity.pdbx_description
1 polymer ?
#
loop_
_entity_poly.entity_id
_entity_poly.type
_entity_poly.pdbx_seq_one_letter_code
_entity_poly.pdbx_strand_id
1 'polypeptide(L)'
;MDLINILRQFRIGPFAVFDFLIAYLGIFLLSSTLTKYFAKIHLYFSRTDWLFLTLPIGLLFHLTLRLRTPLTKMVMDPHGFYAIKALILFMLFMGFRKCRNPQNIKKF
;
A
#
# COMPACT_ATOMS: atom_id res chain seq x y z
N MET A 1 3.11 11.34 28.54
CA MET A 1 2.65 11.30 27.12
C MET A 1 3.76 10.63 26.33
N ASP A 2 3.49 9.44 25.78
CA ASP A 2 4.51 8.70 25.04
C ASP A 2 4.72 9.30 23.65
N LEU A 3 5.96 9.27 23.16
CA LEU A 3 6.34 9.82 21.84
C LEU A 3 5.46 9.28 20.71
N ILE A 4 5.13 7.99 20.74
CA ILE A 4 4.29 7.37 19.71
C ILE A 4 2.88 7.96 19.68
N ASN A 5 2.32 8.33 20.83
CA ASN A 5 1.00 8.94 20.92
C ASN A 5 1.03 10.36 20.36
N ILE A 6 2.13 11.11 20.58
CA ILE A 6 2.36 12.42 19.98
C ILE A 6 2.45 12.31 18.45
N LEU A 7 3.16 11.33 17.91
CA LEU A 7 3.30 11.17 16.46
C LEU A 7 1.98 10.75 15.79
N ARG A 8 1.17 9.90 16.45
CA ARG A 8 -0.11 9.41 15.92
C ARG A 8 -1.28 10.36 16.14
N GLN A 9 -1.09 11.49 16.85
CA GLN A 9 -2.14 12.49 17.07
C GLN A 9 -2.56 13.21 15.77
N PHE A 10 -1.64 13.35 14.80
CA PHE A 10 -1.92 13.98 13.52
C PHE A 10 -2.65 13.00 12.60
N ARG A 11 -3.92 13.29 12.31
CA ARG A 11 -4.83 12.37 11.62
C ARG A 11 -5.61 13.04 10.49
N ILE A 12 -5.93 12.24 9.47
CA ILE A 12 -6.90 12.58 8.43
C ILE A 12 -8.04 11.57 8.56
N GLY A 13 -9.20 12.06 9.03
CA GLY A 13 -10.30 11.19 9.45
C GLY A 13 -9.84 10.17 10.51
N PRO A 14 -10.07 8.86 10.33
CA PRO A 14 -9.65 7.85 11.30
C PRO A 14 -8.18 7.44 11.17
N PHE A 15 -7.41 8.00 10.24
CA PHE A 15 -6.09 7.50 9.89
C PHE A 15 -4.96 8.41 10.40
N ALA A 16 -3.96 7.86 11.09
CA ALA A 16 -2.78 8.61 11.49
C ALA A 16 -1.85 8.83 10.29
N VAL A 17 -1.43 10.07 10.08
CA VAL A 17 -0.50 10.44 9.00
C VAL A 17 0.84 9.72 9.18
N PHE A 18 1.29 9.59 10.43
CA PHE A 18 2.52 8.87 10.77
C PHE A 18 2.50 7.41 10.30
N ASP A 19 1.40 6.68 10.50
CA ASP A 19 1.28 5.28 10.09
C ASP A 19 1.41 5.13 8.57
N PHE A 20 0.84 6.08 7.80
CA PHE A 20 1.00 6.10 6.35
C PHE A 20 2.45 6.37 5.95
N LEU A 21 3.08 7.39 6.53
CA LEU A 21 4.47 7.74 6.22
C LEU A 21 5.41 6.54 6.44
N ILE A 22 5.27 5.86 7.58
CA ILE A 22 6.10 4.70 7.91
C ILE A 22 5.82 3.53 6.95
N ALA A 23 4.57 3.28 6.59
CA ALA A 23 4.24 2.22 5.63
C ALA A 23 4.87 2.49 4.25
N TYR A 24 4.77 3.72 3.75
CA TYR A 24 5.36 4.11 2.46
C TYR A 24 6.88 4.10 2.50
N LEU A 25 7.49 4.58 3.59
CA LEU A 25 8.94 4.53 3.77
C LEU A 25 9.44 3.07 3.81
N GLY A 26 8.73 2.20 4.53
CA GLY A 26 9.05 0.77 4.60
C GLY A 26 9.01 0.11 3.23
N ILE A 27 7.94 0.32 2.46
CA ILE A 27 7.84 -0.21 1.09
C ILE A 27 8.89 0.40 0.17
N PHE A 28 9.18 1.70 0.28
CA PHE A 28 10.22 2.35 -0.50
C PHE A 28 11.59 1.68 -0.31
N LEU A 29 11.99 1.43 0.94
CA LEU A 29 13.25 0.77 1.26
C LEU A 29 13.26 -0.71 0.82
N LEU A 30 12.14 -1.41 0.99
CA LEU A 30 12.01 -2.82 0.60
C LEU A 30 11.86 -3.03 -0.92
N SER A 31 11.45 -2.00 -1.66
CA SER A 31 11.09 -2.09 -3.08
C SER A 31 12.17 -2.74 -3.94
N SER A 32 13.46 -2.40 -3.72
CA SER A 32 14.59 -2.98 -4.45
C SER A 32 14.66 -4.50 -4.27
N THR A 33 14.50 -4.96 -3.03
CA THR A 33 14.53 -6.37 -2.67
C THR A 33 13.29 -7.10 -3.20
N LEU A 34 12.10 -6.50 -3.05
CA LEU A 34 10.85 -7.06 -3.56
C LEU A 34 10.88 -7.18 -5.09
N THR A 35 11.36 -6.16 -5.82
CA THR A 35 11.55 -6.24 -7.28
C THR A 35 12.44 -7.39 -7.68
N LYS A 36 13.56 -7.63 -6.98
CA LYS A 36 14.44 -8.78 -7.27
C LYS A 36 13.76 -10.13 -7.09
N TYR A 37 12.95 -10.29 -6.04
CA TYR A 37 12.22 -11.54 -5.80
C TYR A 37 11.11 -11.75 -6.83
N PHE A 38 10.30 -10.73 -7.10
CA PHE A 38 9.20 -10.83 -8.06
C PHE A 38 9.67 -10.96 -9.50
N ALA A 39 10.87 -10.45 -9.84
CA ALA A 39 11.46 -10.67 -11.16
C ALA A 39 11.71 -12.17 -11.46
N LYS A 40 11.92 -13.01 -10.43
CA LYS A 40 12.08 -14.47 -10.58
C LYS A 40 10.82 -15.16 -11.10
N ILE A 41 9.65 -14.56 -10.89
CA ILE A 41 8.35 -15.04 -11.37
C ILE A 41 7.82 -14.17 -12.54
N HIS A 42 8.73 -13.51 -13.27
CA HIS A 42 8.44 -12.64 -14.42
C HIS A 42 7.53 -11.43 -14.11
N LEU A 43 7.56 -10.94 -12.87
CA LEU A 43 6.89 -9.71 -12.47
C LEU A 43 7.93 -8.62 -12.16
N TYR A 44 7.94 -7.60 -13.01
CA TYR A 44 8.88 -6.49 -13.07
C TYR A 44 8.23 -5.21 -12.54
N PHE A 45 8.08 -5.12 -11.23
CA PHE A 45 7.59 -3.92 -10.55
C PHE A 45 8.67 -2.86 -10.39
N SER A 46 8.35 -1.62 -10.76
CA SER A 46 9.15 -0.44 -10.45
C SER A 46 9.00 -0.03 -8.98
N ARG A 47 9.88 0.85 -8.47
CA ARG A 47 9.68 1.45 -7.15
C ARG A 47 8.33 2.17 -7.05
N THR A 48 7.95 2.90 -8.10
CA THR A 48 6.66 3.60 -8.16
C THR A 48 5.48 2.64 -8.09
N ASP A 49 5.55 1.48 -8.74
CA ASP A 49 4.48 0.48 -8.66
C ASP A 49 4.33 -0.05 -7.23
N TRP A 50 5.44 -0.35 -6.56
CA TRP A 50 5.41 -0.77 -5.15
C TRP A 50 4.75 0.29 -4.25
N LEU A 51 5.04 1.57 -4.46
CA LEU A 51 4.42 2.65 -3.70
C LEU A 51 2.91 2.74 -3.95
N PHE A 52 2.44 2.51 -5.19
CA PHE A 52 1.01 2.36 -5.46
C PHE A 52 0.41 1.14 -4.77
N LEU A 53 1.17 0.04 -4.64
CA LEU A 53 0.72 -1.17 -3.97
C LEU A 53 0.81 -1.11 -2.43
N THR A 54 1.39 -0.07 -1.82
CA THR A 54 1.53 0.04 -0.35
C THR A 54 0.20 -0.15 0.39
N LEU A 55 -0.84 0.62 0.04
CA LEU A 55 -2.15 0.50 0.71
C LEU A 55 -2.86 -0.81 0.39
N PRO A 56 -2.93 -1.27 -0.88
CA PRO A 56 -3.47 -2.59 -1.19
C PRO A 56 -2.78 -3.74 -0.44
N ILE A 57 -1.45 -3.75 -0.39
CA ILE A 57 -0.66 -4.76 0.35
C ILE A 57 -1.01 -4.67 1.84
N GLY A 58 -0.96 -3.47 2.42
CA GLY A 58 -1.32 -3.26 3.83
C GLY A 58 -2.73 -3.75 4.13
N LEU A 59 -3.71 -3.43 3.28
CA LEU A 59 -5.09 -3.90 3.41
C LEU A 59 -5.17 -5.43 3.39
N LEU A 60 -4.50 -6.09 2.43
CA LEU A 60 -4.45 -7.55 2.34
C LEU A 60 -3.84 -8.16 3.60
N PHE A 61 -2.73 -7.62 4.12
CA PHE A 61 -2.12 -8.09 5.37
C PHE A 61 -3.09 -8.00 6.55
N HIS A 62 -3.78 -6.88 6.72
CA HIS A 62 -4.76 -6.74 7.81
C HIS A 62 -5.93 -7.71 7.65
N LEU A 63 -6.43 -7.94 6.44
CA LEU A 63 -7.49 -8.91 6.17
C LEU A 63 -7.06 -10.35 6.48
N THR A 64 -5.86 -10.75 6.02
CA THR A 64 -5.29 -12.08 6.27
C THR A 64 -5.11 -12.34 7.76
N LEU A 65 -4.68 -11.33 8.53
CA LEU A 65 -4.53 -11.40 9.98
C LEU A 65 -5.83 -11.17 10.75
N ARG A 66 -6.97 -11.02 10.06
CA ARG A 66 -8.30 -10.72 10.64
C ARG A 66 -8.32 -9.45 11.51
N LEU A 67 -7.41 -8.50 11.25
CA LEU A 67 -7.32 -7.23 11.95
C LEU A 67 -8.34 -6.24 11.40
N ARG A 68 -9.22 -5.75 12.28
CA ARG A 68 -10.30 -4.80 11.91
C ARG A 68 -9.85 -3.35 12.06
N THR A 69 -9.07 -2.86 11.10
CA THR A 69 -8.69 -1.44 10.99
C THR A 69 -9.81 -0.59 10.37
N PRO A 70 -9.81 0.75 10.56
CA PRO A 70 -10.78 1.62 9.90
C PRO A 70 -10.82 1.41 8.37
N LEU A 71 -9.66 1.23 7.71
CA LEU A 71 -9.59 0.99 6.27
C LEU A 71 -10.25 -0.33 5.87
N THR A 72 -9.98 -1.42 6.61
CA THR A 72 -10.63 -2.72 6.33
C THR A 72 -12.14 -2.64 6.51
N LYS A 73 -12.64 -1.94 7.54
CA LYS A 73 -14.07 -1.76 7.76
C LYS A 73 -14.72 -0.98 6.61
N MET A 74 -14.09 0.10 6.17
CA MET A 74 -14.58 0.91 5.05
C MET A 74 -14.59 0.13 3.74
N VAL A 75 -13.56 -0.68 3.45
CA VAL A 75 -13.52 -1.48 2.22
C VAL A 75 -14.50 -2.65 2.26
N MET A 76 -14.70 -3.27 3.42
CA MET A 76 -15.60 -4.42 3.58
C MET A 76 -17.08 -4.04 3.71
N ASP A 77 -17.41 -2.78 3.98
CA ASP A 77 -18.79 -2.31 4.00
C ASP A 77 -19.38 -2.43 2.58
N PRO A 78 -20.41 -3.24 2.33
CA PRO A 78 -20.97 -3.42 0.99
C PRO A 78 -21.72 -2.18 0.47
N HIS A 79 -22.27 -1.35 1.35
CA HIS A 79 -23.19 -0.25 1.01
C HIS A 79 -22.57 1.15 1.12
N GLY A 80 -21.30 1.25 1.52
CA GLY A 80 -20.61 2.52 1.73
C GLY A 80 -19.24 2.65 1.06
N PHE A 81 -18.62 3.81 1.29
CA PHE A 81 -17.20 4.09 1.04
C PHE A 81 -16.69 3.83 -0.39
N TYR A 82 -17.53 4.06 -1.40
CA TYR A 82 -17.18 3.85 -2.81
C TYR A 82 -15.93 4.63 -3.25
N ALA A 83 -15.71 5.84 -2.73
CA ALA A 83 -14.50 6.61 -3.02
C ALA A 83 -13.22 5.91 -2.57
N ILE A 84 -13.21 5.31 -1.36
CA ILE A 84 -12.06 4.58 -0.84
C ILE A 84 -11.85 3.29 -1.62
N LYS A 85 -12.93 2.57 -1.94
CA LYS A 85 -12.86 1.36 -2.79
C LYS A 85 -12.30 1.70 -4.17
N ALA A 86 -12.79 2.76 -4.80
CA ALA A 86 -12.30 3.25 -6.08
C ALA A 86 -10.83 3.66 -6.00
N LEU A 87 -10.40 4.32 -4.93
CA LEU A 87 -9.00 4.66 -4.69
C LEU A 87 -8.12 3.39 -4.59
N ILE A 88 -8.53 2.40 -3.80
CA ILE A 88 -7.78 1.14 -3.67
C ILE A 88 -7.72 0.38 -5.00
N LEU A 89 -8.82 0.34 -5.76
CA LEU A 89 -8.86 -0.26 -7.09
C LEU A 89 -7.95 0.48 -8.08
N PHE A 90 -7.96 1.82 -8.06
CA PHE A 90 -7.09 2.65 -8.87
C PHE A 90 -5.62 2.39 -8.53
N MET A 91 -5.27 2.33 -7.25
CA MET A 91 -3.92 2.04 -6.77
C MET A 91 -3.46 0.64 -7.18
N LEU A 92 -4.32 -0.37 -7.05
CA LEU A 92 -4.07 -1.71 -7.56
C LEU A 92 -3.81 -1.68 -9.07
N PHE A 93 -4.70 -1.05 -9.84
CA PHE A 93 -4.56 -0.93 -11.29
C PHE A 93 -3.24 -0.28 -11.67
N MET A 94 -2.90 0.86 -11.05
CA MET A 94 -1.66 1.58 -11.32
C MET A 94 -0.42 0.74 -11.01
N GLY A 95 -0.40 0.02 -9.89
CA GLY A 95 0.70 -0.85 -9.50
C GLY A 95 0.91 -2.05 -10.44
N PHE A 96 -0.17 -2.63 -10.97
CA PHE A 96 -0.07 -3.79 -11.86
C PHE A 96 0.02 -3.44 -13.35
N ARG A 97 -0.32 -2.21 -13.77
CA ARG A 97 -0.46 -1.82 -15.19
C ARG A 97 0.72 -2.19 -16.08
N LYS A 98 1.96 -2.08 -15.57
CA LYS A 98 3.19 -2.31 -16.37
C LYS A 98 4.09 -3.41 -15.80
N CYS A 99 3.60 -4.19 -14.84
CA CYS A 99 4.41 -5.16 -14.10
C CYS A 99 4.93 -6.32 -14.96
N ARG A 100 4.44 -6.53 -16.18
CA ARG A 100 4.97 -7.58 -17.08
C ARG A 100 6.01 -7.08 -18.08
N ASN A 101 6.35 -5.79 -18.05
CA ASN A 101 7.35 -5.22 -18.95
C ASN A 101 8.73 -5.15 -18.26
N PRO A 102 9.76 -5.89 -18.71
CA PRO A 102 11.10 -5.85 -18.12
C PRO A 102 11.75 -4.46 -18.13
N GLN A 103 11.36 -3.58 -19.06
CA GLN A 103 11.88 -2.21 -19.13
C GLN A 103 11.43 -1.35 -17.95
N ASN A 104 10.43 -1.79 -17.19
CA ASN A 104 9.88 -1.06 -16.06
C ASN A 104 10.87 -0.93 -14.88
N ILE A 105 11.85 -1.85 -14.78
CA ILE A 105 12.91 -1.80 -13.77
C ILE A 105 14.03 -0.84 -14.17
N LYS A 106 14.26 -0.64 -15.47
CA LYS A 106 15.38 0.16 -16.02
C LYS A 106 15.16 1.67 -15.96
N LYS A 107 14.03 2.14 -15.42
CA LYS A 107 13.64 3.55 -15.39
C LYS A 107 14.15 4.35 -14.17
N PHE A 108 15.13 3.82 -13.43
CA PHE A 108 15.69 4.45 -12.22
C PHE A 108 17.21 4.43 -12.25
#